data_AF-A0A975B271-F1
#
_entry.id   AF-A0A975B271-F1
#
_cell.length_a   1.000
_cell.length_b   1.000
_cell.length_c   1.000
_cell.angle_alpha   90.00
_cell.angle_beta   90.00
_cell.angle_gamma   90.00
#
_symmetry.space_group_name_H-M   'P 1'
#
loop_
_entity.id
_entity.type
_entity.pdbx_description
1 polymer ?
#
loop_
_entity_poly.entity_id
_entity_poly.type
_entity_poly.pdbx_seq_one_letter_code
_entity_poly.pdbx_strand_id
1 'polypeptide(L)'
;MDNEELYDEIDTTESITQRYLGLSSRRFLFLFSIVVVLGIYLGILLYGTSSLEVLFGLQEYGNYLENEIVRLKLENADLQREYFELKEISAQ
;
A
#
# COMPACT_ATOMS: atom_id res chain seq x y z
N MET A 1 51.24 32.67 30.99
CA MET A 1 51.09 31.25 30.65
C MET A 1 50.05 30.67 31.62
N ASP A 2 48.88 31.28 31.73
CA ASP A 2 47.82 31.57 30.76
C ASP A 2 46.77 30.49 30.88
N ASN A 3 45.77 30.84 31.68
CA ASN A 3 44.57 30.07 31.97
C ASN A 3 43.78 29.74 30.68
N GLU A 4 44.15 30.38 29.56
CA GLU A 4 43.78 30.04 28.19
C GLU A 4 44.10 28.57 27.82
N GLU A 5 45.26 28.02 28.22
CA GLU A 5 45.66 26.65 27.82
C GLU A 5 44.82 25.54 28.48
N LEU A 6 44.11 25.85 29.58
CA LEU A 6 43.28 24.87 30.29
C LEU A 6 41.89 24.68 29.62
N TYR A 7 41.45 25.62 28.78
CA TYR A 7 40.17 25.56 28.08
C TYR A 7 40.27 24.96 26.66
N ASP A 8 41.49 24.81 26.13
CA ASP A 8 41.74 24.22 24.81
C ASP A 8 41.55 22.69 24.76
N GLU A 9 41.37 22.03 25.92
CA GLU A 9 41.22 20.56 26.02
C GLU A 9 39.76 20.08 26.15
N ILE A 10 38.78 20.95 25.93
CA ILE A 10 37.38 20.51 25.80
C ILE A 10 37.00 20.63 24.32
N ASP A 11 37.25 19.56 23.57
CA ASP A 11 36.76 19.38 22.21
C ASP A 11 35.22 19.44 22.21
N THR A 12 34.67 20.63 21.93
CA THR A 12 33.23 20.90 21.96
C THR A 12 32.56 20.64 20.62
N THR A 13 33.22 19.93 19.70
CA THR A 13 32.70 19.63 18.36
C THR A 13 31.74 18.43 18.35
N GLU A 14 30.80 18.41 19.29
CA GLU A 14 29.73 17.40 19.33
C GLU A 14 28.81 17.59 18.12
N SER A 15 28.75 16.60 17.23
CA SER A 15 27.84 16.66 16.08
C SER A 15 26.38 16.75 16.55
N ILE A 16 25.51 17.40 15.77
CA ILE A 16 24.09 17.61 16.13
C ILE A 16 23.38 16.29 16.48
N THR A 17 23.76 15.19 15.81
CA THR A 17 23.24 13.84 16.08
C THR A 17 23.72 13.25 17.41
N GLN A 18 24.96 13.55 17.83
CA GLN A 18 25.45 13.15 19.15
C GLN A 18 24.76 13.96 20.25
N ARG A 19 24.58 15.27 20.04
CA ARG A 19 23.92 16.15 21.02
C ARG A 19 22.45 15.83 21.24
N TYR A 20 21.70 15.51 20.19
CA TYR A 20 20.24 15.28 20.30
C TYR A 20 19.89 13.81 20.56
N LEU A 21 20.64 12.87 19.98
CA LEU A 21 20.31 11.44 20.02
C LEU A 21 21.33 10.60 20.79
N GLY A 22 22.46 11.18 21.24
CA GLY A 22 23.52 10.43 21.93
C GLY A 22 24.23 9.41 21.02
N LEU A 23 24.04 9.51 19.70
CA LEU A 23 24.52 8.53 18.72
C LEU A 23 25.63 9.13 17.86
N SER A 24 26.71 8.37 17.69
CA SER A 24 27.74 8.67 16.70
C SER A 24 27.12 8.79 15.30
N SER A 25 27.53 9.80 14.52
CA SER A 25 26.96 10.12 13.21
C SER A 25 26.98 8.93 12.25
N ARG A 26 27.99 8.05 12.33
CA ARG A 26 28.07 6.82 11.52
C ARG A 26 26.95 5.83 11.84
N ARG A 27 26.61 5.66 13.12
CA ARG A 27 25.52 4.78 13.57
C ARG A 27 24.16 5.36 13.21
N PHE A 28 24.01 6.68 13.33
CA PHE A 28 22.79 7.39 12.93
C PHE A 28 22.51 7.20 11.43
N LEU A 29 23.50 7.43 10.57
CA LEU A 29 23.35 7.26 9.11
C LEU A 29 23.01 5.81 8.73
N PHE A 30 23.59 4.83 9.42
CA PHE A 30 23.27 3.42 9.21
C PHE A 30 21.81 3.11 9.55
N LEU A 31 21.34 3.53 10.72
CA LEU A 31 19.94 3.34 11.14
C LEU A 31 18.97 4.09 10.23
N PHE A 32 19.32 5.32 9.85
CA PHE A 32 18.53 6.11 8.90
C PHE A 32 18.39 5.41 7.55
N SER A 33 19.49 4.84 7.03
CA SER A 33 19.45 4.06 5.79
C SER A 33 18.52 2.85 5.89
N ILE A 34 18.52 2.13 7.02
CA ILE A 34 17.59 1.01 7.24
C ILE A 34 16.14 1.47 7.20
N VAL A 35 15.82 2.58 7.88
CA VAL A 35 14.45 3.12 7.90
C VAL A 35 14.01 3.52 6.49
N VAL A 36 14.88 4.16 5.71
CA VAL A 36 14.58 4.53 4.32
C VAL A 36 14.32 3.29 3.46
N VAL A 37 15.16 2.26 3.55
CA VAL A 37 14.98 1.01 2.80
C VAL A 37 13.66 0.31 3.18
N LEU A 38 13.33 0.26 4.48
CA LEU A 38 12.06 -0.29 4.94
C LEU A 38 10.86 0.51 4.43
N GLY A 39 10.96 1.85 4.41
CA GLY A 39 9.93 2.71 3.85
C GLY A 39 9.68 2.44 2.37
N ILE A 40 10.76 2.29 1.58
CA ILE A 40 10.66 1.94 0.15
C ILE A 40 10.04 0.54 -0.02
N TYR A 41 10.50 -0.45 0.75
CA TYR A 41 9.97 -1.81 0.69
C TYR A 41 8.47 -1.86 1.00
N LEU A 42 8.04 -1.19 2.07
CA LEU A 42 6.62 -1.10 2.42
C LEU A 42 5.81 -0.36 1.36
N GLY A 43 6.35 0.71 0.78
CA GLY A 43 5.70 1.43 -0.31
C GLY A 43 5.44 0.52 -1.53
N ILE A 44 6.46 -0.25 -1.95
CA ILE A 44 6.32 -1.21 -3.06
C ILE A 44 5.35 -2.34 -2.71
N LEU A 45 5.37 -2.83 -1.47
CA LEU A 45 4.49 -3.91 -1.02
C LEU A 45 3.01 -3.48 -1.02
N LEU A 46 2.72 -2.26 -0.57
CA LEU A 46 1.36 -1.75 -0.42
C LEU A 46 0.78 -1.19 -1.72
N TYR A 47 1.61 -0.61 -2.61
CA TYR A 47 1.15 0.12 -3.80
C TYR A 47 1.78 -0.36 -5.13
N GLY A 48 2.53 -1.45 -5.13
CA GLY A 48 3.10 -2.06 -6.34
C GLY A 48 2.08 -2.79 -7.23
N THR A 49 2.55 -3.29 -8.38
CA THR A 49 1.71 -4.02 -9.36
C THR A 49 1.20 -5.38 -8.87
N SER A 50 1.89 -5.98 -7.91
CA SER A 50 1.45 -7.19 -7.18
C SER A 50 1.15 -6.87 -5.72
N SER A 51 0.57 -5.69 -5.48
CA SER A 51 0.25 -5.23 -4.13
C SER A 51 -1.06 -5.80 -3.60
N LEU A 52 -1.26 -5.58 -2.30
CA LEU A 52 -2.51 -5.87 -1.61
C LEU A 52 -3.69 -5.07 -2.17
N GLU A 53 -3.46 -3.82 -2.61
CA GLU A 53 -4.51 -3.00 -3.23
C GLU A 53 -5.05 -3.64 -4.50
N VAL A 54 -4.15 -4.11 -5.38
CA VAL A 54 -4.54 -4.82 -6.61
C VAL A 54 -5.29 -6.12 -6.28
N LEU A 55 -4.84 -6.87 -5.27
CA LEU A 55 -5.51 -8.10 -4.84
C LEU A 55 -6.94 -7.82 -4.38
N PHE A 56 -7.15 -6.82 -3.52
CA PHE A 56 -8.48 -6.47 -3.03
C PHE A 56 -9.38 -5.96 -4.16
N GLY A 57 -8.86 -5.15 -5.07
CA GLY A 57 -9.60 -4.71 -6.26
C GLY A 57 -10.03 -5.88 -7.14
N LEU A 58 -9.16 -6.88 -7.34
CA LEU A 58 -9.48 -8.07 -8.13
C LEU A 58 -10.54 -8.94 -7.44
N GLN A 59 -10.46 -9.07 -6.11
CA GLN A 59 -11.45 -9.81 -5.32
C GLN A 59 -12.82 -9.15 -5.35
N GLU A 60 -12.89 -7.82 -5.18
CA GLU A 60 -14.14 -7.06 -5.28
C GLU A 60 -14.75 -7.17 -6.68
N TYR A 61 -13.93 -7.02 -7.72
CA TYR A 61 -14.39 -7.19 -9.10
C TYR A 61 -14.89 -8.62 -9.37
N GLY A 62 -14.23 -9.63 -8.81
CA GLY A 62 -14.68 -11.02 -8.87
C GLY A 62 -16.07 -11.21 -8.25
N ASN A 63 -16.29 -10.68 -7.06
CA ASN A 63 -17.60 -10.72 -6.39
C ASN A 63 -18.67 -9.97 -7.18
N TYR A 64 -18.34 -8.83 -7.77
CA TYR A 64 -19.25 -8.09 -8.65
C TYR A 64 -19.67 -8.95 -9.85
N LEU A 65 -18.71 -9.61 -10.50
CA LEU A 65 -18.98 -10.42 -11.68
C LEU A 65 -19.82 -11.66 -11.36
N GLU A 66 -19.60 -12.28 -10.21
CA GLU A 66 -20.42 -13.42 -9.73
C GLU A 66 -21.89 -13.00 -9.54
N ASN A 67 -22.13 -11.85 -8.90
CA ASN A 67 -23.47 -11.31 -8.74
C ASN A 67 -24.12 -10.97 -10.09
N GLU A 68 -23.34 -10.42 -11.02
CA GLU A 68 -23.81 -10.09 -12.37
C GLU A 68 -24.23 -11.34 -13.15
N ILE A 69 -23.47 -12.44 -13.02
CA ILE A 69 -23.84 -13.72 -13.62
C ILE A 69 -25.18 -14.21 -13.09
N VAL A 70 -25.43 -14.11 -11.78
CA VAL A 70 -26.71 -14.50 -11.18
C VAL A 70 -27.85 -13.63 -11.71
N ARG A 71 -27.65 -12.31 -11.74
CA ARG A 71 -28.64 -11.35 -12.26
C ARG A 71 -29.01 -11.66 -13.71
N LEU A 72 -28.01 -11.82 -14.58
CA LEU A 72 -28.21 -12.10 -16.00
C LEU A 72 -28.90 -13.44 -16.22
N LYS A 73 -28.63 -14.46 -15.40
CA LYS A 73 -29.34 -15.75 -15.49
C LYS A 73 -30.82 -15.62 -15.15
N LEU A 74 -31.17 -14.83 -14.13
CA LEU A 74 -32.56 -14.58 -13.77
C LEU A 74 -33.28 -13.81 -14.89
N GLU A 75 -32.67 -12.73 -15.37
CA GLU A 75 -33.22 -11.93 -16.48
C GLU A 75 -33.39 -12.77 -17.75
N ASN A 76 -32.43 -13.64 -18.06
CA ASN A 76 -32.54 -14.54 -19.20
C ASN A 76 -33.69 -15.54 -19.05
N ALA A 77 -33.93 -16.08 -17.85
CA ALA A 77 -35.04 -16.97 -17.59
C ALA A 77 -36.40 -16.27 -17.76
N ASP A 78 -36.52 -15.03 -17.26
CA ASP A 78 -37.74 -14.22 -17.41
C ASP A 78 -38.01 -13.90 -18.88
N LEU A 79 -36.98 -13.47 -19.63
CA LEU A 79 -37.09 -13.20 -21.07
C LEU A 79 -37.43 -14.46 -21.88
N GLN A 80 -36.87 -15.61 -21.53
CA GLN A 80 -37.23 -16.88 -22.17
C GLN A 80 -38.69 -17.23 -21.95
N ARG A 81 -39.20 -17.01 -20.74
CA ARG A 81 -40.61 -17.23 -20.43
C ARG A 81 -41.51 -16.34 -21.29
N GLU A 82 -41.25 -15.04 -21.31
CA GLU A 82 -42.03 -14.08 -22.12
C GLU A 82 -41.98 -14.43 -23.62
N TYR A 83 -40.79 -14.82 -24.12
CA TYR A 83 -40.63 -15.26 -25.50
C TYR A 83 -41.51 -16.48 -25.83
N PHE A 84 -41.59 -17.46 -24.94
CA PHE A 84 -42.45 -18.64 -25.16
C PHE A 84 -43.93 -18.28 -25.13
N GLU A 85 -44.38 -17.43 -24.20
CA GLU A 85 -45.76 -16.96 -24.12
C GLU A 85 -46.17 -16.22 -25.42
N LEU A 86 -45.33 -15.31 -25.92
CA LEU A 86 -45.57 -14.60 -27.18
C LEU A 86 -45.55 -15.53 -28.41
N LYS A 87 -44.66 -16.53 -28.41
CA LYS A 87 -44.58 -17.51 -29.49
C LYS A 87 -45.82 -18.40 -29.55
N GLU A 88 -46.40 -18.74 -28.40
CA GLU A 88 -47.66 -19.48 -28.35
C GLU A 88 -48.82 -18.66 -28.91
N ILE A 89 -48.93 -17.38 -28.53
CA ILE A 89 -49.98 -16.46 -29.03
C ILE A 89 -49.89 -16.25 -30.55
N SER A 90 -48.68 -16.10 -31.09
CA SER A 90 -48.48 -15.85 -32.54
C SER A 90 -48.65 -17.09 -33.41
N ALA A 91 -48.65 -18.28 -32.83
CA ALA A 91 -48.87 -19.56 -33.53
C ALA A 91 -50.36 -19.94 -33.61
N GLN A 92 -51.24 -19.19 -32.95
CA GLN A 92 -52.69 -19.40 -32.91
C GLN A 92 -53.42 -18.50 -33.91
#